data_AF-A0A956HP30-F1
#
_entry.id   AF-A0A956HP30-F1
#
_cell.length_a   1.000
_cell.length_b   1.000
_cell.length_c   1.000
_cell.angle_alpha   90.00
_cell.angle_beta   90.00
_cell.angle_gamma   90.00
#
_symmetry.space_group_name_H-M   'P 1'
#
loop_
_entity.id
_entity.type
_entity.pdbx_description
1 polymer ?
#
loop_
_entity_poly.entity_id
_entity_poly.type
_entity_poly.pdbx_seq_one_letter_code
_entity_poly.pdbx_strand_id
1 'polypeptide(L)'
;MKTDGLRAGVAFAFALIASGCTGYLETESVPAAQQPVEDPPPPLPEPTPPTPEADPPPPPLPAAPIEAAIASAQLLEDCPDGGSLIPSPPPAAEAPAEPAQPAAQSTRKMAVDSGVALGDSARGFAPMCTQSYMQLSLRAPADAIAQRVRVVQVKVIAQSGASSIITARQPQRWSDSVYVPWDESIAPGESIQSSYKLSAPDWTTLGGGNEAATYGLPLTLEVELEIGGVVRTLRSPQIAREFPARVVT
;
A
#
# COMPACT_ATOMS: atom_id res chain seq x y z
N MET A 1 40.13 15.12 -24.35
CA MET A 1 39.62 15.60 -23.04
C MET A 1 39.22 14.38 -22.23
N LYS A 2 39.86 14.21 -21.08
CA LYS A 2 39.78 13.05 -20.19
C LYS A 2 38.85 13.43 -19.04
N THR A 3 37.83 12.64 -18.74
CA THR A 3 37.01 12.81 -17.53
C THR A 3 36.85 11.46 -16.86
N ASP A 4 37.62 11.31 -15.79
CA ASP A 4 37.49 10.28 -14.75
C ASP A 4 36.30 10.65 -13.84
N GLY A 5 35.49 9.66 -13.43
CA GLY A 5 34.33 9.86 -12.56
C GLY A 5 34.16 8.68 -11.60
N LEU A 6 34.64 8.89 -10.37
CA LEU A 6 34.66 8.00 -9.20
C LEU A 6 33.35 7.24 -8.93
N ARG A 7 33.45 5.93 -8.64
CA ARG A 7 32.42 5.13 -7.96
C ARG A 7 32.72 5.10 -6.45
N ALA A 8 31.82 5.65 -5.63
CA ALA A 8 31.83 5.45 -4.19
C ALA A 8 30.91 4.26 -3.85
N GLY A 9 31.50 3.14 -3.46
CA GLY A 9 30.80 1.99 -2.89
C GLY A 9 30.62 2.19 -1.39
N VAL A 10 29.38 2.09 -0.90
CA VAL A 10 29.08 2.07 0.54
C VAL A 10 28.90 0.62 0.94
N ALA A 11 29.83 0.11 1.73
CA ALA A 11 29.75 -1.20 2.38
C ALA A 11 28.93 -1.06 3.67
N PHE A 12 27.83 -1.80 3.79
CA PHE A 12 27.08 -1.93 5.04
C PHE A 12 27.62 -3.14 5.83
N ALA A 13 28.19 -2.85 7.00
CA ALA A 13 28.61 -3.86 7.97
C ALA A 13 27.41 -4.28 8.83
N PHE A 14 27.09 -5.57 8.82
CA PHE A 14 26.14 -6.20 9.74
C PHE A 14 26.82 -6.41 11.10
N ALA A 15 26.28 -5.79 12.16
CA ALA A 15 26.67 -6.04 13.53
C ALA A 15 25.75 -7.12 14.14
N LEU A 16 26.32 -8.30 14.40
CA LEU A 16 25.75 -9.38 15.21
C LEU A 16 25.81 -8.99 16.69
N ILE A 17 24.66 -8.94 17.39
CA ILE A 17 24.62 -8.81 18.85
C ILE A 17 24.38 -10.22 19.43
N ALA A 18 25.36 -10.67 20.22
CA ALA A 18 25.36 -11.95 20.91
C ALA A 18 24.47 -11.93 22.16
N SER A 19 23.74 -13.03 22.35
CA SER A 19 22.91 -13.32 23.51
C SER A 19 23.78 -13.76 24.69
N GLY A 20 23.68 -13.06 25.82
CA GLY A 20 24.39 -13.39 27.06
C GLY A 20 23.49 -14.11 28.05
N CYS A 21 23.80 -15.36 28.36
CA CYS A 21 23.24 -16.12 29.48
C CYS A 21 23.86 -15.63 30.79
N THR A 22 23.06 -15.15 31.73
CA THR A 22 23.53 -14.87 33.10
C THR A 22 23.25 -16.08 33.98
N GLY A 23 24.31 -16.74 34.44
CA GLY A 23 24.26 -17.83 35.41
C GLY A 23 23.96 -17.30 36.81
N TYR A 24 23.09 -18.00 37.53
CA TYR A 24 22.79 -17.78 38.94
C TYR A 24 23.74 -18.66 39.76
N LEU A 25 24.52 -18.07 40.66
CA LEU A 25 25.35 -18.81 41.63
C LEU A 25 24.58 -18.96 42.93
N GLU A 26 24.53 -20.21 43.37
CA GLU A 26 23.92 -20.70 44.61
C GLU A 26 24.90 -20.50 45.77
N THR A 27 24.46 -19.80 46.82
CA THR A 27 25.27 -19.59 48.03
C THR A 27 24.70 -20.41 49.17
N GLU A 28 25.55 -21.29 49.71
CA GLU A 28 25.29 -22.20 50.83
C GLU A 28 24.87 -21.48 52.12
N SER A 29 23.85 -22.04 52.76
CA SER A 29 23.31 -21.67 54.06
C SER A 29 24.01 -22.42 55.21
N VAL A 30 24.56 -21.67 56.17
CA VAL A 30 25.12 -22.18 57.44
C VAL A 30 24.05 -22.13 58.54
N PRO A 31 23.88 -23.16 59.39
CA PRO A 31 22.90 -23.15 60.45
C PRO A 31 23.44 -22.44 61.70
N ALA A 32 22.75 -21.39 62.15
CA ALA A 32 23.01 -20.74 63.43
C ALA A 32 22.10 -21.32 64.53
N ALA A 33 22.70 -21.66 65.67
CA ALA A 33 22.06 -22.24 66.83
C ALA A 33 21.01 -21.27 67.46
N GLN A 34 19.87 -21.83 67.85
CA GLN A 34 18.77 -21.13 68.50
C GLN A 34 19.12 -20.76 69.94
N GLN A 35 19.02 -19.48 70.28
CA GLN A 35 18.93 -19.03 71.68
C GLN A 35 17.45 -18.99 72.11
N PRO A 36 17.11 -19.33 73.37
CA PRO A 36 15.76 -19.15 73.90
C PRO A 36 15.48 -17.65 74.07
N VAL A 37 14.50 -17.15 73.34
CA VAL A 37 14.06 -15.75 73.40
C VAL A 37 12.90 -15.67 74.41
N GLU A 38 13.07 -14.89 75.48
CA GLU A 38 11.98 -14.49 76.37
C GLU A 38 10.93 -13.68 75.60
N ASP A 39 9.65 -13.96 75.87
CA ASP A 39 8.49 -13.38 75.18
C ASP A 39 8.42 -11.86 75.44
N PRO A 40 8.60 -11.00 74.43
CA PRO A 40 8.47 -9.56 74.60
C PRO A 40 6.99 -9.17 74.80
N PRO A 41 6.71 -8.11 75.57
CA PRO A 41 5.34 -7.61 75.76
C PRO A 41 4.70 -7.24 74.41
N PRO A 42 3.36 -7.37 74.28
CA PRO A 42 2.68 -7.11 73.01
C PRO A 42 2.92 -5.68 72.55
N PRO A 43 3.40 -5.46 71.30
CA PRO A 43 3.65 -4.13 70.78
C PRO A 43 2.32 -3.37 70.67
N LEU A 44 2.37 -2.05 70.96
CA LEU A 44 1.27 -1.15 70.62
C LEU A 44 0.96 -1.28 69.12
N PRO A 45 -0.31 -1.20 68.70
CA PRO A 45 -0.67 -1.22 67.29
C PRO A 45 0.05 -0.07 66.57
N GLU A 46 0.92 -0.42 65.62
CA GLU A 46 1.62 0.57 64.80
C GLU A 46 0.59 1.40 64.02
N PRO A 47 0.80 2.72 63.88
CA PRO A 47 -0.05 3.55 63.04
C PRO A 47 -0.01 2.99 61.62
N THR A 48 -1.18 2.66 61.08
CA THR A 48 -1.30 2.11 59.73
C THR A 48 -0.67 3.13 58.77
N PRO A 49 0.38 2.76 58.01
CA PRO A 49 0.97 3.66 57.05
C PRO A 49 -0.13 4.12 56.07
N PRO A 50 -0.16 5.40 55.69
CA PRO A 50 -1.12 5.87 54.71
C PRO A 50 -1.00 5.00 53.46
N THR A 51 -2.13 4.42 53.03
CA THR A 51 -2.19 3.68 51.77
C THR A 51 -1.60 4.59 50.70
N PRO A 52 -0.51 4.20 50.01
CA PRO A 52 0.05 4.99 48.94
C PRO A 52 -1.07 5.30 47.96
N GLU A 53 -1.35 6.59 47.76
CA GLU A 53 -2.31 7.04 46.77
C GLU A 53 -1.87 6.45 45.44
N ALA A 54 -2.72 5.59 44.86
CA ALA A 54 -2.35 4.86 43.65
C ALA A 54 -2.01 5.88 42.56
N ASP A 55 -0.80 5.77 42.00
CA ASP A 55 -0.39 6.64 40.89
C ASP A 55 -1.47 6.62 39.81
N PRO A 56 -1.85 7.80 39.27
CA PRO A 56 -2.85 7.87 38.22
C PRO A 56 -2.41 6.98 37.05
N PRO A 57 -3.35 6.26 36.41
CA PRO A 57 -3.00 5.39 35.29
C PRO A 57 -2.28 6.21 34.21
N PRO A 58 -1.22 5.66 33.59
CA PRO A 58 -0.49 6.37 32.55
C PRO A 58 -1.45 6.75 31.41
N PRO A 59 -1.23 7.91 30.76
CA PRO A 59 -2.06 8.32 29.64
C PRO A 59 -2.05 7.24 28.54
N PRO A 60 -3.20 6.99 27.88
CA PRO A 60 -3.26 5.99 26.84
C PRO A 60 -2.27 6.33 25.71
N LEU A 61 -1.52 5.33 25.27
CA LEU A 61 -0.61 5.46 24.14
C LEU A 61 -1.41 5.83 22.88
N PRO A 62 -0.85 6.66 21.97
CA PRO A 62 -1.49 6.94 20.70
C PRO A 62 -1.65 5.64 19.90
N ALA A 63 -2.83 5.43 19.31
CA ALA A 63 -3.11 4.24 18.50
C ALA A 63 -2.15 4.17 17.30
N ALA A 64 -1.71 2.95 16.96
CA ALA A 64 -0.82 2.73 15.84
C ALA A 64 -1.47 3.16 14.51
N PRO A 65 -0.72 3.80 13.59
CA PRO A 65 -1.24 4.28 12.33
C PRO A 65 -1.62 3.13 11.39
N ILE A 66 -2.70 3.28 10.63
CA ILE A 66 -3.02 2.38 9.50
C ILE A 66 -1.91 2.48 8.45
N GLU A 67 -1.46 1.33 7.97
CA GLU A 67 -0.53 1.22 6.85
C GLU A 67 -1.31 1.29 5.54
N ALA A 68 -0.79 2.06 4.57
CA ALA A 68 -1.41 2.24 3.27
C ALA A 68 -0.36 2.27 2.17
N ALA A 69 -0.66 1.61 1.04
CA ALA A 69 0.19 1.61 -0.14
C ALA A 69 -0.65 1.55 -1.42
N ILE A 70 -0.11 2.10 -2.51
CA ILE A 70 -0.68 1.91 -3.85
C ILE A 70 -0.22 0.54 -4.34
N ALA A 71 -1.15 -0.41 -4.41
CA ALA A 71 -0.86 -1.78 -4.83
C ALA A 71 -0.66 -1.87 -6.34
N SER A 72 -1.51 -1.18 -7.11
CA SER A 72 -1.40 -1.11 -8.57
C SER A 72 -2.15 0.13 -9.09
N ALA A 73 -1.85 0.53 -10.32
CA ALA A 73 -2.61 1.53 -11.04
C ALA A 73 -2.49 1.30 -12.55
N GLN A 74 -3.59 1.55 -13.27
CA GLN A 74 -3.63 1.55 -14.73
C GLN A 74 -4.25 2.86 -15.19
N LEU A 75 -3.51 3.60 -16.03
CA LEU A 75 -3.96 4.88 -16.56
C LEU A 75 -4.31 4.73 -18.05
N LEU A 76 -5.57 5.01 -18.36
CA LEU A 76 -6.22 4.83 -19.65
C LEU A 76 -7.21 5.99 -19.86
N GLU A 77 -8.47 5.71 -20.17
CA GLU A 77 -9.51 6.70 -20.40
C GLU A 77 -10.44 6.86 -19.19
N ASP A 78 -11.32 7.87 -19.25
CA ASP A 78 -12.43 8.06 -18.32
C ASP A 78 -13.72 7.58 -18.96
N CYS A 79 -14.21 6.41 -18.57
CA CYS A 79 -15.43 5.86 -19.13
C CYS A 79 -16.65 6.36 -18.35
N PRO A 80 -17.75 6.69 -19.04
CA PRO A 80 -18.98 7.08 -18.37
C PRO A 80 -19.48 5.95 -17.47
N ASP A 81 -19.98 6.31 -16.28
CA ASP A 81 -20.35 5.36 -15.23
C ASP A 81 -21.57 4.47 -15.57
N GLY A 82 -22.10 4.56 -16.80
CA GLY A 82 -23.30 3.84 -17.26
C GLY A 82 -23.04 2.59 -18.11
N GLY A 83 -21.80 2.14 -18.29
CA GLY A 83 -21.54 0.98 -19.13
C GLY A 83 -20.16 0.37 -18.96
N SER A 84 -20.01 -0.54 -17.99
CA SER A 84 -19.00 -1.58 -18.14
C SER A 84 -19.50 -2.87 -17.53
N LEU A 85 -19.85 -3.81 -18.43
CA LEU A 85 -20.02 -5.23 -18.12
C LEU A 85 -18.67 -5.95 -18.01
N ILE A 86 -17.54 -5.22 -18.09
CA ILE A 86 -16.22 -5.82 -17.98
C ILE A 86 -15.88 -5.89 -16.48
N PRO A 87 -15.77 -7.10 -15.90
CA PRO A 87 -15.34 -7.24 -14.52
C PRO A 87 -13.95 -6.60 -14.37
N SER A 88 -13.78 -5.73 -13.37
CA SER A 88 -12.46 -5.27 -12.95
C SER A 88 -11.55 -6.49 -12.76
N PRO A 89 -10.29 -6.46 -13.20
CA PRO A 89 -9.39 -7.57 -12.97
C PRO A 89 -9.34 -7.86 -11.47
N PRO A 90 -9.32 -9.14 -11.05
CA PRO A 90 -9.12 -9.47 -9.65
C PRO A 90 -7.85 -8.75 -9.16
N PRO A 91 -7.79 -8.33 -7.88
CA PRO A 91 -6.55 -7.82 -7.32
C PRO A 91 -5.46 -8.81 -7.67
N ALA A 92 -4.31 -8.29 -8.13
CA ALA A 92 -3.14 -9.12 -8.34
C ALA A 92 -2.91 -9.84 -7.02
N ALA A 93 -3.27 -11.13 -6.97
CA ALA A 93 -2.99 -11.97 -5.82
C ALA A 93 -1.51 -11.73 -5.54
N GLU A 94 -1.15 -11.41 -4.29
CA GLU A 94 0.24 -11.23 -3.88
C GLU A 94 1.02 -12.43 -4.41
N ALA A 95 1.64 -12.25 -5.58
CA ALA A 95 2.39 -13.31 -6.19
C ALA A 95 3.52 -13.54 -5.20
N PRO A 96 3.70 -14.77 -4.68
CA PRO A 96 4.88 -15.09 -3.90
C PRO A 96 6.06 -14.53 -4.67
N ALA A 97 6.88 -13.68 -4.03
CA ALA A 97 7.95 -12.94 -4.69
C ALA A 97 8.80 -13.88 -5.54
N GLU A 98 8.45 -14.00 -6.81
CA GLU A 98 9.04 -14.99 -7.70
C GLU A 98 10.34 -14.37 -8.23
N PRO A 99 11.48 -15.06 -8.15
CA PRO A 99 12.72 -14.55 -8.69
C PRO A 99 12.53 -14.26 -10.18
N ALA A 100 12.83 -13.01 -10.58
CA ALA A 100 12.68 -12.48 -11.92
C ALA A 100 13.13 -13.48 -13.00
N GLN A 101 12.17 -14.12 -13.67
CA GLN A 101 12.47 -14.94 -14.83
C GLN A 101 12.74 -14.04 -16.04
N PRO A 102 13.78 -14.32 -16.85
CA PRO A 102 14.04 -13.58 -18.06
C PRO A 102 12.92 -13.80 -19.10
N ALA A 103 12.44 -12.70 -19.68
CA ALA A 103 11.41 -12.66 -20.71
C ALA A 103 11.78 -13.54 -21.93
N ALA A 104 11.23 -14.74 -21.99
CA ALA A 104 11.28 -15.57 -23.19
C ALA A 104 10.24 -15.05 -24.20
N GLN A 105 10.74 -14.38 -25.24
CA GLN A 105 9.97 -13.87 -26.36
C GLN A 105 9.29 -15.02 -27.12
N SER A 106 7.97 -15.11 -27.02
CA SER A 106 7.17 -16.02 -27.84
C SER A 106 6.90 -15.37 -29.21
N THR A 107 7.72 -15.68 -30.20
CA THR A 107 7.50 -15.29 -31.59
C THR A 107 6.63 -16.33 -32.31
N ARG A 108 5.31 -16.27 -32.09
CA ARG A 108 4.37 -16.99 -32.98
C ARG A 108 4.10 -16.13 -34.22
N LYS A 109 4.78 -16.47 -35.31
CA LYS A 109 4.55 -15.95 -36.66
C LYS A 109 3.26 -16.58 -37.22
N MET A 110 2.14 -15.88 -37.11
CA MET A 110 0.89 -16.25 -37.78
C MET A 110 0.89 -15.65 -39.18
N ALA A 111 0.80 -16.49 -40.20
CA ALA A 111 0.56 -16.08 -41.58
C ALA A 111 -0.92 -15.68 -41.71
N VAL A 112 -1.19 -14.43 -42.08
CA VAL A 112 -2.53 -13.91 -42.34
C VAL A 112 -2.78 -14.01 -43.85
N ASP A 113 -3.64 -14.95 -44.23
CA ASP A 113 -4.17 -15.09 -45.58
C ASP A 113 -5.27 -14.04 -45.76
N SER A 114 -5.09 -13.14 -46.73
CA SER A 114 -5.95 -11.97 -46.96
C SER A 114 -6.89 -12.26 -48.12
N GLY A 115 -8.19 -12.43 -47.83
CA GLY A 115 -9.19 -12.65 -48.88
C GLY A 115 -10.61 -12.62 -48.35
N VAL A 116 -11.05 -11.50 -47.76
CA VAL A 116 -12.48 -11.29 -47.46
C VAL A 116 -12.94 -9.96 -48.03
N ALA A 117 -13.98 -10.03 -48.86
CA ALA A 117 -14.52 -8.95 -49.66
C ALA A 117 -15.16 -7.86 -48.80
N LEU A 118 -14.82 -6.60 -49.11
CA LEU A 118 -15.44 -5.38 -48.60
C LEU A 118 -16.91 -5.29 -49.04
N GLY A 119 -17.83 -5.67 -48.15
CA GLY A 119 -19.26 -5.41 -48.29
C GLY A 119 -19.84 -4.82 -47.00
N ASP A 120 -20.22 -3.55 -47.05
CA ASP A 120 -21.16 -2.86 -46.13
C ASP A 120 -20.90 -2.86 -44.60
N SER A 121 -19.66 -2.59 -44.17
CA SER A 121 -19.35 -2.29 -42.76
C SER A 121 -19.57 -0.81 -42.38
N ALA A 122 -20.78 -0.28 -42.60
CA ALA A 122 -21.17 1.05 -42.11
C ALA A 122 -21.67 1.05 -40.64
N ARG A 123 -21.47 -0.05 -39.91
CA ARG A 123 -21.57 -0.06 -38.44
C ARG A 123 -20.19 0.33 -37.90
N GLY A 124 -20.00 1.63 -37.67
CA GLY A 124 -18.74 2.18 -37.18
C GLY A 124 -18.25 1.43 -35.94
N PHE A 125 -17.02 0.93 -36.00
CA PHE A 125 -16.33 0.37 -34.84
C PHE A 125 -16.11 1.50 -33.83
N ALA A 126 -16.89 1.49 -32.74
CA ALA A 126 -16.58 2.31 -31.57
C ALA A 126 -15.55 1.53 -30.74
N PRO A 127 -14.34 2.05 -30.51
CA PRO A 127 -13.39 1.40 -29.61
C PRO A 127 -14.04 1.24 -28.23
N MET A 128 -13.88 0.07 -27.63
CA MET A 128 -14.32 -0.17 -26.26
C MET A 128 -13.55 0.79 -25.35
N CYS A 129 -14.27 1.58 -24.54
CA CYS A 129 -13.63 2.46 -23.57
C CYS A 129 -13.00 1.61 -22.46
N THR A 130 -11.71 1.83 -22.19
CA THR A 130 -11.01 1.14 -21.09
C THR A 130 -10.76 2.13 -19.95
N GLN A 131 -11.34 1.83 -18.79
CA GLN A 131 -11.38 2.70 -17.63
C GLN A 131 -10.04 2.70 -16.87
N SER A 132 -9.57 3.88 -16.50
CA SER A 132 -8.45 4.06 -15.56
C SER A 132 -8.83 3.62 -14.15
N TYR A 133 -7.93 2.93 -13.44
CA TYR A 133 -8.15 2.50 -12.06
C TYR A 133 -6.90 2.58 -11.19
N MET A 134 -7.12 2.66 -9.88
CA MET A 134 -6.11 2.52 -8.85
C MET A 134 -6.55 1.47 -7.84
N GLN A 135 -5.60 0.68 -7.33
CA GLN A 135 -5.80 -0.22 -6.21
C GLN A 135 -4.97 0.22 -5.00
N LEU A 136 -5.59 0.26 -3.82
CA LEU A 136 -4.91 0.52 -2.56
C LEU A 136 -4.93 -0.73 -1.68
N SER A 137 -3.80 -1.01 -1.05
CA SER A 137 -3.66 -1.98 0.04
C SER A 137 -3.65 -1.22 1.36
N LEU A 138 -4.55 -1.58 2.27
CA LEU A 138 -4.72 -0.96 3.58
C LEU A 138 -4.64 -2.03 4.66
N ARG A 139 -3.91 -1.74 5.75
CA ARG A 139 -3.81 -2.64 6.90
C ARG A 139 -3.93 -1.85 8.19
N ALA A 140 -4.96 -2.14 8.97
CA ALA A 140 -5.13 -1.61 10.31
C ALA A 140 -4.50 -2.56 11.34
N PRO A 141 -3.67 -2.07 12.27
CA PRO A 141 -3.19 -2.91 13.36
C PRO A 141 -4.35 -3.28 14.31
N ALA A 142 -4.18 -4.35 15.11
CA ALA A 142 -5.24 -4.89 15.96
C ALA A 142 -5.66 -3.95 17.10
N ASP A 143 -4.75 -3.07 17.52
CA ASP A 143 -4.95 -2.03 18.53
C ASP A 143 -5.39 -0.68 17.94
N ALA A 144 -5.60 -0.61 16.63
CA ALA A 144 -6.18 0.57 16.01
C ALA A 144 -7.61 0.81 16.51
N ILE A 145 -8.10 2.02 16.27
CA ILE A 145 -9.53 2.31 16.27
C ILE A 145 -10.05 2.26 14.84
N ALA A 146 -11.35 2.00 14.67
CA ALA A 146 -12.01 2.08 13.37
C ALA A 146 -11.85 3.50 12.80
N GLN A 147 -11.43 3.59 11.54
CA GLN A 147 -11.13 4.87 10.90
C GLN A 147 -11.73 4.91 9.50
N ARG A 148 -12.07 6.13 9.08
CA ARG A 148 -12.40 6.41 7.70
C ARG A 148 -11.13 6.69 6.91
N VAL A 149 -11.07 6.12 5.73
CA VAL A 149 -10.07 6.37 4.70
C VAL A 149 -10.74 7.19 3.61
N ARG A 150 -10.06 8.17 3.02
CA ARG A 150 -10.62 8.95 1.92
C ARG A 150 -9.53 9.38 0.96
N VAL A 151 -9.73 9.16 -0.33
CA VAL A 151 -8.85 9.73 -1.36
C VAL A 151 -9.21 11.20 -1.54
N VAL A 152 -8.29 12.09 -1.15
CA VAL A 152 -8.47 13.55 -1.24
C VAL A 152 -8.10 14.05 -2.62
N GLN A 153 -6.94 13.61 -3.12
CA GLN A 153 -6.40 14.01 -4.42
C GLN A 153 -5.58 12.89 -5.03
N VAL A 154 -5.64 12.77 -6.35
CA VAL A 154 -4.72 11.95 -7.13
C VAL A 154 -4.01 12.85 -8.14
N LYS A 155 -2.69 12.73 -8.21
CA LYS A 155 -1.84 13.50 -9.10
C LYS A 155 -0.96 12.56 -9.90
N VAL A 156 -1.00 12.67 -11.21
CA VAL A 156 -0.11 11.94 -12.13
C VAL A 156 1.06 12.85 -12.46
N ILE A 157 2.28 12.33 -12.33
CA ILE A 157 3.52 13.07 -12.52
C ILE A 157 4.35 12.35 -13.59
N ALA A 158 4.71 13.05 -14.66
CA ALA A 158 5.65 12.54 -15.66
C ALA A 158 7.10 12.73 -15.21
N GLN A 159 8.03 11.98 -15.80
CA GLN A 159 9.47 12.12 -15.52
C GLN A 159 10.02 13.54 -15.81
N SER A 160 9.37 14.28 -16.72
CA SER A 160 9.69 15.68 -17.01
C SER A 160 9.35 16.64 -15.86
N GLY A 161 8.58 16.19 -14.86
CA GLY A 161 8.00 17.02 -13.80
C GLY A 161 6.63 17.61 -14.15
N ALA A 162 6.15 17.44 -15.40
CA ALA A 162 4.77 17.79 -15.74
C ALA A 162 3.79 16.97 -14.88
N SER A 163 2.69 17.58 -14.46
CA SER A 163 1.69 16.89 -13.64
C SER A 163 0.27 17.25 -14.01
N SER A 164 -0.65 16.32 -13.72
CA SER A 164 -2.09 16.49 -13.88
C SER A 164 -2.81 15.95 -12.66
N ILE A 165 -3.76 16.72 -12.13
CA ILE A 165 -4.66 16.26 -11.05
C ILE A 165 -5.83 15.50 -11.67
N ILE A 166 -6.19 14.37 -11.09
CA ILE A 166 -7.32 13.54 -11.50
C ILE A 166 -8.20 13.20 -10.29
N THR A 167 -9.44 12.77 -10.57
CA THR A 167 -10.43 12.46 -9.54
C THR A 167 -10.56 10.95 -9.36
N ALA A 168 -10.57 10.48 -8.11
CA ALA A 168 -10.94 9.11 -7.77
C ALA A 168 -12.43 9.04 -7.42
N ARG A 169 -13.12 8.00 -7.88
CA ARG A 169 -14.55 7.79 -7.61
C ARG A 169 -14.90 6.31 -7.52
N GLN A 170 -16.12 6.03 -7.04
CA GLN A 170 -16.68 4.68 -6.88
C GLN A 170 -15.75 3.75 -6.10
N PRO A 171 -15.49 4.03 -4.80
CA PRO A 171 -14.69 3.15 -3.97
C PRO A 171 -15.33 1.76 -3.90
N GLN A 172 -14.51 0.74 -4.15
CA GLN A 172 -14.88 -0.66 -4.03
C GLN A 172 -13.86 -1.39 -3.18
N ARG A 173 -14.28 -2.43 -2.47
CA ARG A 173 -13.38 -3.36 -1.77
C ARG A 173 -13.51 -4.76 -2.34
N TRP A 174 -12.43 -5.51 -2.31
CA TRP A 174 -12.45 -6.92 -2.63
C TRP A 174 -13.08 -7.71 -1.47
N SER A 175 -14.14 -8.47 -1.76
CA SER A 175 -14.82 -9.37 -0.82
C SER A 175 -15.20 -10.64 -1.56
N ASP A 176 -14.87 -11.82 -1.02
CA ASP A 176 -15.37 -13.10 -1.53
C ASP A 176 -15.24 -13.27 -3.06
N SER A 177 -14.08 -12.87 -3.60
CA SER A 177 -13.75 -12.93 -5.03
C SER A 177 -14.43 -11.90 -5.95
N VAL A 178 -15.06 -10.86 -5.40
CA VAL A 178 -15.68 -9.79 -6.20
C VAL A 178 -15.44 -8.42 -5.57
N TYR A 179 -15.39 -7.38 -6.40
CA TYR A 179 -15.42 -6.00 -5.92
C TYR A 179 -16.84 -5.59 -5.56
N VAL A 180 -17.04 -5.17 -4.31
CA VAL A 180 -18.31 -4.63 -3.80
C VAL A 180 -18.15 -3.16 -3.44
N PRO A 181 -19.22 -2.35 -3.48
CA PRO A 181 -19.18 -0.98 -2.96
C PRO A 181 -18.62 -0.95 -1.53
N TRP A 182 -17.80 0.04 -1.24
CA TRP A 182 -17.17 0.22 0.06
C TRP A 182 -17.46 1.62 0.59
N ASP A 183 -17.71 1.72 1.89
CA ASP A 183 -18.01 2.96 2.61
C ASP A 183 -16.74 3.72 3.06
N GLU A 184 -15.58 3.21 2.64
CA GLU A 184 -14.25 3.71 2.99
C GLU A 184 -13.94 3.63 4.49
N SER A 185 -14.54 2.69 5.21
CA SER A 185 -14.22 2.39 6.62
C SER A 185 -13.32 1.16 6.74
N ILE A 186 -12.37 1.18 7.69
CA ILE A 186 -11.53 0.04 8.05
C ILE A 186 -11.60 -0.22 9.56
N ALA A 187 -11.87 -1.46 9.93
CA ALA A 187 -11.94 -1.90 11.32
C ALA A 187 -10.54 -2.27 11.88
N PRO A 188 -10.35 -2.30 13.21
CA PRO A 188 -9.10 -2.75 13.82
C PRO A 188 -8.74 -4.18 13.40
N GLY A 189 -7.47 -4.41 13.07
CA GLY A 189 -6.96 -5.70 12.60
C GLY A 189 -7.38 -6.11 11.19
N GLU A 190 -8.13 -5.27 10.47
CA GLU A 190 -8.58 -5.56 9.11
C GLU A 190 -7.49 -5.26 8.07
N SER A 191 -7.46 -6.07 7.00
CA SER A 191 -6.69 -5.81 5.79
C SER A 191 -7.65 -5.69 4.61
N ILE A 192 -7.59 -4.59 3.87
CA ILE A 192 -8.49 -4.30 2.76
C ILE A 192 -7.68 -4.09 1.47
N GLN A 193 -8.10 -4.77 0.40
CA GLN A 193 -7.76 -4.39 -0.96
C GLN A 193 -8.91 -3.59 -1.55
N SER A 194 -8.66 -2.35 -1.92
CA SER A 194 -9.68 -1.44 -2.48
C SER A 194 -9.33 -1.00 -3.89
N SER A 195 -10.34 -0.65 -4.67
CA SER A 195 -10.21 -0.14 -6.04
C SER A 195 -11.02 1.14 -6.21
N TYR A 196 -10.49 2.05 -7.02
CA TYR A 196 -11.10 3.32 -7.38
C TYR A 196 -11.03 3.49 -8.89
N LYS A 197 -12.12 3.98 -9.49
CA LYS A 197 -12.08 4.50 -10.85
C LYS A 197 -11.43 5.88 -10.85
N LEU A 198 -10.61 6.15 -11.84
CA LEU A 198 -9.93 7.43 -12.00
C LEU A 198 -10.45 8.16 -13.23
N SER A 199 -10.53 9.50 -13.17
CA SER A 199 -10.69 10.30 -14.38
C SER A 199 -9.42 10.26 -15.24
N ALA A 200 -9.55 10.61 -16.52
CA ALA A 200 -8.42 10.73 -17.42
C ALA A 200 -7.53 11.91 -17.00
N PRO A 201 -6.20 11.74 -16.99
CA PRO A 201 -5.25 12.84 -16.90
C PRO A 201 -5.35 13.77 -18.10
N ASP A 202 -4.86 15.00 -17.94
CA ASP A 202 -4.53 15.85 -19.08
C ASP A 202 -3.28 15.32 -19.79
N TRP A 203 -3.51 14.41 -20.74
CA TRP A 203 -2.46 13.77 -21.52
C TRP A 203 -1.69 14.75 -22.41
N THR A 204 -2.33 15.85 -22.82
CA THR A 204 -1.66 16.87 -23.63
C THR A 204 -0.61 17.59 -22.79
N THR A 205 -0.97 17.97 -21.56
CA THR A 205 -0.02 18.58 -20.61
C THR A 205 1.12 17.63 -20.27
N LEU A 206 0.83 16.35 -19.96
CA LEU A 206 1.85 15.36 -19.63
C LEU A 206 2.78 15.04 -20.81
N GLY A 207 2.26 15.07 -22.03
CA GLY A 207 2.98 14.81 -23.28
C GLY A 207 3.64 16.04 -23.90
N GLY A 208 3.69 17.19 -23.21
CA GLY A 208 4.31 18.40 -23.72
C GLY A 208 3.66 18.93 -25.00
N GLY A 209 2.34 18.83 -25.11
CA GLY A 209 1.56 19.20 -26.28
C GLY A 209 1.27 18.05 -27.25
N ASN A 210 1.85 16.86 -27.03
CA ASN A 210 1.57 15.66 -27.82
C ASN A 210 1.09 14.53 -26.91
N GLU A 211 -0.22 14.34 -26.82
CA GLU A 211 -0.81 13.25 -26.04
C GLU A 211 -0.24 11.87 -26.40
N ALA A 212 -0.03 11.58 -27.70
CA ALA A 212 0.48 10.28 -28.13
C ALA A 212 1.91 10.01 -27.63
N ALA A 213 2.66 11.05 -27.25
CA ALA A 213 3.96 10.89 -26.63
C ALA A 213 3.88 10.32 -25.21
N THR A 214 2.70 10.28 -24.58
CA THR A 214 2.52 9.76 -23.21
C THR A 214 2.53 8.23 -23.12
N TYR A 215 2.27 7.53 -24.23
CA TYR A 215 2.30 6.07 -24.25
C TYR A 215 3.72 5.55 -24.00
N GLY A 216 3.85 4.62 -23.06
CA GLY A 216 5.15 4.06 -22.66
C GLY A 216 6.02 4.99 -21.81
N LEU A 217 5.60 6.23 -21.51
CA LEU A 217 6.35 7.08 -20.58
C LEU A 217 6.24 6.57 -19.15
N PRO A 218 7.33 6.64 -18.36
CA PRO A 218 7.26 6.39 -16.93
C PRO A 218 6.52 7.56 -16.24
N LEU A 219 5.44 7.20 -15.56
CA LEU A 219 4.55 8.07 -14.80
C LEU A 219 4.55 7.60 -13.34
N THR A 220 4.38 8.52 -12.41
CA THR A 220 4.21 8.24 -10.98
C THR A 220 2.86 8.79 -10.53
N LEU A 221 2.11 8.02 -9.74
CA LEU A 221 0.96 8.53 -9.01
C LEU A 221 1.40 9.02 -7.65
N GLU A 222 0.94 10.21 -7.29
CA GLU A 222 0.97 10.75 -5.94
C GLU A 222 -0.48 10.87 -5.45
N VAL A 223 -0.79 10.24 -4.32
CA VAL A 223 -2.14 10.16 -3.78
C VAL A 223 -2.14 10.79 -2.39
N GLU A 224 -2.96 11.80 -2.20
CA GLU A 224 -3.27 12.33 -0.87
C GLU A 224 -4.42 11.53 -0.28
N LEU A 225 -4.10 10.75 0.75
CA LEU A 225 -5.01 9.87 1.45
C LEU A 225 -5.24 10.40 2.86
N GLU A 226 -6.49 10.74 3.19
CA GLU A 226 -6.89 11.12 4.54
C GLU A 226 -7.27 9.86 5.32
N ILE A 227 -6.63 9.63 6.46
CA ILE A 227 -6.93 8.53 7.36
C ILE A 227 -7.13 9.08 8.76
N GLY A 228 -8.33 8.91 9.33
CA GLY A 228 -8.63 9.43 10.67
C GLY A 228 -8.46 10.95 10.79
N GLY A 229 -8.71 11.70 9.70
CA GLY A 229 -8.53 13.16 9.63
C GLY A 229 -7.08 13.62 9.37
N VAL A 230 -6.13 12.71 9.21
CA VAL A 230 -4.73 13.02 8.89
C VAL A 230 -4.44 12.72 7.43
N VAL A 231 -4.04 13.73 6.66
CA VAL A 231 -3.64 13.57 5.26
C VAL A 231 -2.23 13.00 5.17
N ARG A 232 -2.05 11.99 4.34
CA ARG A 232 -0.77 11.34 4.02
C ARG A 232 -0.58 11.29 2.52
N THR A 233 0.66 11.38 2.07
CA THR A 233 1.00 11.26 0.65
C THR A 233 1.56 9.88 0.38
N LEU A 234 0.91 9.12 -0.50
CA LEU A 234 1.41 7.87 -1.05
C LEU A 234 2.02 8.12 -2.43
N ARG A 235 3.07 7.38 -2.78
CA ARG A 235 3.65 7.40 -4.13
C ARG A 235 3.73 6.00 -4.69
N SER A 236 3.33 5.84 -5.96
CA SER A 236 3.44 4.56 -6.66
C SER A 236 4.88 4.33 -7.14
N PRO A 237 5.23 3.09 -7.48
CA PRO A 237 6.28 2.82 -8.45
C PRO A 237 6.00 3.52 -9.79
N GLN A 238 7.00 3.57 -10.67
CA GLN A 238 6.78 4.04 -12.03
C GLN A 238 5.86 3.06 -12.77
N ILE A 239 4.83 3.61 -13.41
CA ILE A 239 3.90 2.90 -14.28
C ILE A 239 3.95 3.53 -15.67
N ALA A 240 3.48 2.82 -16.69
CA ALA A 240 3.37 3.35 -18.04
C ALA A 240 1.91 3.40 -18.50
N ARG A 241 1.55 4.41 -19.30
CA ARG A 241 0.29 4.40 -20.05
C ARG A 241 0.39 3.31 -21.12
N GLU A 242 -0.52 2.35 -21.07
CA GLU A 242 -0.58 1.26 -22.05
C GLU A 242 -1.17 1.75 -23.37
N PHE A 243 -0.69 1.18 -24.48
CA PHE A 243 -1.36 1.37 -25.76
C PHE A 243 -2.71 0.67 -25.73
N PRO A 244 -3.79 1.29 -26.24
CA PRO A 244 -5.05 0.58 -26.40
C PRO A 244 -4.79 -0.64 -27.29
N ALA A 245 -5.14 -1.83 -26.79
CA ALA A 245 -4.97 -3.06 -27.54
C ALA A 245 -5.73 -2.92 -28.87
N ARG A 246 -5.01 -2.89 -29.99
CA ARG A 246 -5.64 -2.96 -31.31
C ARG A 246 -6.13 -4.38 -31.50
N VAL A 247 -7.42 -4.60 -31.25
CA VAL A 247 -8.07 -5.85 -31.64
C VAL A 247 -8.15 -5.83 -33.16
N VAL A 248 -7.29 -6.61 -33.82
CA VAL A 248 -7.41 -6.88 -35.25
C VAL A 248 -8.50 -7.93 -35.38
N THR A 249 -9.70 -7.50 -35.80
CA THR A 249 -10.83 -8.38 -36.13
C THR A 249 -10.76 -8.85 -37.56
#